data_AF-A0A3A8PSS5-F1
#
_entry.id   AF-A0A3A8PSS5-F1
#
_cell.length_a   1.000
_cell.length_b   1.000
_cell.length_c   1.000
_cell.angle_alpha   90.00
_cell.angle_beta   90.00
_cell.angle_gamma   90.00
#
_symmetry.space_group_name_H-M   'P 1'
#
loop_
_entity.id
_entity.type
_entity.pdbx_description
1 polymer ?
#
loop_
_entity_poly.entity_id
_entity_poly.type
_entity_poly.pdbx_seq_one_letter_code
_entity_poly.pdbx_strand_id
1 'polypeptide(L)'
;MAGVLAVGVVLLALTALTYGLHRLPHGAWSLPVALLIAGAKGLLIALFYMHLREQRASNGLVLLTSVVFVAVLLTVCVLETRTRFAPTVPPGPFPVEPLPGRLEDPGGAKPPGPAGPREP
;
A
#
# COMPACT_ATOMS: atom_id res chain seq x y z
N MET A 1 32.00 17.35 -3.62
CA MET A 1 31.29 18.14 -2.59
C MET A 1 29.98 18.75 -3.12
N ALA A 2 30.01 19.62 -4.15
CA ALA A 2 28.81 20.35 -4.62
C ALA A 2 27.64 19.45 -5.08
N GLY A 3 27.91 18.31 -5.73
CA GLY A 3 26.85 17.42 -6.23
C GLY A 3 26.00 16.78 -5.12
N VAL A 4 26.61 16.38 -4.00
CA VAL A 4 25.88 15.73 -2.89
C VAL A 4 24.99 16.73 -2.16
N LEU A 5 25.46 17.98 -2.01
CA LEU A 5 24.67 19.07 -1.42
C LEU A 5 23.45 19.42 -2.29
N ALA A 6 23.59 19.43 -3.61
CA ALA A 6 22.46 19.64 -4.52
C ALA A 6 21.39 18.54 -4.38
N VAL A 7 21.81 17.27 -4.27
CA VAL A 7 20.87 16.15 -4.02
C VAL A 7 20.19 16.28 -2.67
N GLY A 8 20.90 16.76 -1.64
CA GLY A 8 20.32 17.08 -0.34
C GLY A 8 19.19 18.12 -0.41
N VAL A 9 19.37 19.18 -1.19
CA VAL A 9 18.34 20.20 -1.41
C VAL A 9 17.13 19.59 -2.16
N VAL A 10 17.37 18.75 -3.17
CA VAL A 10 16.30 18.05 -3.89
C VAL A 10 15.51 17.12 -2.96
N LEU A 11 16.19 16.41 -2.04
CA LEU A 11 15.53 15.54 -1.05
C LEU A 11 14.66 16.34 -0.07
N LEU A 12 15.12 17.53 0.35
CA LEU A 12 14.32 18.44 1.18
C LEU A 12 13.08 18.93 0.41
N ALA A 13 13.25 19.31 -0.86
CA ALA A 13 12.14 19.73 -1.72
C ALA A 13 11.12 18.59 -1.93
N LEU A 14 11.57 17.37 -2.20
CA LEU A 14 10.69 16.20 -2.31
C LEU A 14 9.91 15.95 -1.02
N THR A 15 10.55 16.14 0.14
CA THR A 15 9.90 15.96 1.45
C THR A 15 8.82 17.01 1.68
N ALA A 16 9.11 18.27 1.37
CA ALA A 16 8.14 19.36 1.44
C ALA A 16 6.97 19.12 0.47
N LEU A 17 7.26 18.60 -0.73
CA LEU A 17 6.24 18.24 -1.73
C LEU A 17 5.32 17.13 -1.22
N THR A 18 5.86 16.04 -0.65
CA THR A 18 5.03 14.96 -0.06
C THR A 18 4.14 15.50 1.06
N TYR A 19 4.69 16.35 1.93
CA TYR A 19 3.94 16.97 3.01
C TYR A 19 2.82 17.88 2.49
N GLY A 20 3.10 18.65 1.44
CA GLY A 20 2.12 19.50 0.77
C GLY A 20 1.01 18.67 0.13
N LEU A 21 1.36 17.64 -0.63
CA LEU A 21 0.41 16.72 -1.27
C LEU A 21 -0.49 16.04 -0.24
N HIS A 22 0.05 15.61 0.90
CA HIS A 22 -0.76 15.02 1.97
C HIS A 22 -1.87 15.96 2.49
N ARG A 23 -1.69 17.28 2.41
CA ARG A 23 -2.69 18.25 2.85
C ARG A 23 -3.81 18.48 1.83
N LEU A 24 -3.62 18.08 0.58
CA LEU A 24 -4.66 18.17 -0.44
C LEU A 24 -5.48 16.86 -0.44
N PRO A 25 -6.81 16.93 -0.61
CA PRO A 25 -7.67 15.76 -0.70
C PRO A 25 -7.47 15.06 -2.06
N HIS A 26 -6.47 14.21 -2.14
CA HIS A 26 -6.27 13.29 -3.25
C HIS A 26 -6.98 11.99 -2.87
N GLY A 27 -8.13 11.69 -3.48
CA GLY A 27 -8.91 10.48 -3.17
C GLY A 27 -8.14 9.17 -3.44
N ALA A 28 -8.56 8.40 -4.45
CA ALA A 28 -7.90 7.13 -4.77
C ALA A 28 -6.43 7.27 -5.25
N TRP A 29 -5.99 8.49 -5.59
CA TRP A 29 -4.66 8.78 -6.13
C TRP A 29 -3.60 9.15 -5.08
N SER A 30 -3.98 9.32 -3.81
CA SER A 30 -3.03 9.63 -2.73
C SER A 30 -1.95 8.55 -2.58
N LEU A 31 -2.37 7.28 -2.55
CA LEU A 31 -1.48 6.15 -2.32
C LEU A 31 -0.45 5.94 -3.44
N PRO A 32 -0.85 5.84 -4.73
CA PRO A 32 0.10 5.66 -5.82
C PRO A 32 1.11 6.81 -5.93
N VAL A 33 0.65 8.05 -5.77
CA VAL A 33 1.52 9.23 -5.88
C VAL A 33 2.48 9.32 -4.69
N ALA A 34 2.00 9.04 -3.47
CA ALA A 34 2.88 8.98 -2.29
C ALA A 34 3.98 7.92 -2.46
N LEU A 35 3.63 6.74 -2.99
CA LEU A 35 4.59 5.67 -3.25
C LEU A 35 5.64 6.06 -4.29
N LEU A 36 5.24 6.75 -5.36
CA LEU A 36 6.14 7.20 -6.43
C LEU A 36 7.16 8.21 -5.87
N ILE A 37 6.69 9.20 -5.11
CA ILE A 37 7.58 10.21 -4.50
C ILE A 37 8.51 9.55 -3.48
N ALA A 38 8.00 8.63 -2.65
CA ALA A 38 8.81 7.88 -1.70
C ALA A 38 9.90 7.04 -2.40
N GLY A 39 9.55 6.36 -3.50
CA GLY A 39 10.48 5.58 -4.32
C GLY A 39 11.57 6.44 -4.96
N ALA A 40 11.20 7.57 -5.54
CA ALA A 40 12.17 8.53 -6.11
C ALA A 40 13.14 9.04 -5.04
N LYS A 41 12.64 9.39 -3.85
CA LYS A 41 13.47 9.81 -2.71
C LYS A 41 14.47 8.73 -2.30
N GLY A 42 13.99 7.49 -2.15
CA GLY A 42 14.84 6.34 -1.80
C GLY A 42 15.93 6.07 -2.85
N LEU A 43 15.59 6.18 -4.14
CA LEU A 43 16.55 5.97 -5.23
C LEU A 43 17.65 7.04 -5.23
N LEU A 44 17.30 8.31 -4.99
CA LEU A 44 18.29 9.40 -4.87
C LEU A 44 19.24 9.17 -3.69
N ILE A 45 18.73 8.71 -2.54
CA ILE A 45 19.55 8.38 -1.37
C ILE A 45 20.50 7.22 -1.69
N ALA A 46 19.97 6.14 -2.28
CA ALA A 46 20.76 4.96 -2.62
C ALA A 46 21.89 5.32 -3.60
N LEU A 47 21.59 6.03 -4.68
CA LEU A 47 22.59 6.35 -5.71
C LEU A 47 23.68 7.32 -5.23
N PHE A 48 23.32 8.37 -4.49
CA PHE A 48 24.25 9.45 -4.13
C PHE A 48 24.82 9.37 -2.72
N TYR A 49 24.05 8.93 -1.73
CA TYR A 49 24.50 8.89 -0.33
C TYR A 49 25.05 7.52 0.09
N MET A 50 24.58 6.43 -0.51
CA MET A 50 25.13 5.09 -0.26
C MET A 50 26.34 4.75 -1.15
N HIS A 51 26.93 5.73 -1.86
CA HIS A 51 28.09 5.55 -2.74
C HIS A 51 27.92 4.44 -3.80
N LEU A 52 26.68 4.07 -4.15
CA LEU A 52 26.39 3.08 -5.19
C LEU A 52 26.93 3.49 -6.56
N ARG A 53 27.00 4.80 -6.83
CA ARG A 53 27.60 5.33 -8.06
C ARG A 53 29.13 5.17 -8.10
N GLU A 54 29.78 5.07 -6.94
CA GLU A 54 31.24 5.01 -6.79
C GLU A 54 31.76 3.57 -6.64
N GLN A 55 30.91 2.63 -6.20
CA GLN A 55 31.26 1.21 -6.06
C GLN A 55 30.84 0.36 -7.28
N ARG A 56 31.49 -0.80 -7.45
CA ARG A 56 31.29 -1.74 -8.58
C ARG A 56 29.80 -1.99 -8.89
N ALA A 57 29.51 -2.10 -10.19
CA ALA A 57 28.16 -2.27 -10.78
C ALA A 57 27.29 -3.38 -10.15
N SER A 58 27.87 -4.34 -9.44
CA SER A 58 27.16 -5.40 -8.70
C SER A 58 26.14 -4.87 -7.69
N ASN A 59 26.43 -3.76 -6.99
CA ASN A 59 25.50 -3.22 -5.99
C ASN A 59 24.23 -2.64 -6.66
N GLY A 60 24.36 -2.09 -7.87
CA GLY A 60 23.22 -1.57 -8.65
C GLY A 60 22.25 -2.67 -9.08
N LEU A 61 22.76 -3.85 -9.43
CA LEU A 61 21.95 -5.03 -9.78
C LEU A 61 21.15 -5.57 -8.59
N VAL A 62 21.76 -5.57 -7.40
CA VAL A 62 21.07 -5.97 -6.16
C VAL A 62 19.96 -4.97 -5.83
N LEU A 63 20.25 -3.66 -5.94
CA LEU A 63 19.23 -2.63 -5.74
C LEU A 63 18.08 -2.79 -6.74
N LEU A 64 18.38 -2.94 -8.03
CA LEU A 64 17.37 -3.12 -9.08
C LEU A 64 16.50 -4.36 -8.80
N THR A 65 17.14 -5.50 -8.50
CA THR A 65 16.44 -6.75 -8.14
C THR A 65 15.54 -6.55 -6.93
N SER A 66 16.03 -5.87 -5.88
CA SER A 66 15.24 -5.59 -4.68
C SER A 66 14.02 -4.72 -4.98
N VAL A 67 14.16 -3.69 -5.80
CA VAL A 67 13.06 -2.79 -6.19
C VAL A 67 12.02 -3.53 -7.03
N VAL A 68 12.46 -4.36 -7.97
CA VAL A 68 11.56 -5.23 -8.74
C VAL A 68 10.78 -6.16 -7.81
N PHE A 69 11.45 -6.79 -6.85
CA PHE A 69 10.80 -7.69 -5.90
C PHE A 69 9.76 -6.97 -5.04
N VAL A 70 10.10 -5.77 -4.54
CA VAL A 70 9.15 -4.92 -3.80
C VAL A 70 7.95 -4.57 -4.67
N ALA A 71 8.15 -4.17 -5.93
CA ALA A 71 7.06 -3.82 -6.85
C ALA A 71 6.13 -5.01 -7.10
N VAL A 72 6.69 -6.22 -7.28
CA VAL A 72 5.90 -7.45 -7.44
C VAL A 72 5.09 -7.75 -6.17
N LEU A 73 5.74 -7.78 -5.00
CA LEU A 73 5.05 -8.04 -3.73
C LEU A 73 3.94 -7.04 -3.46
N LEU A 74 4.20 -5.76 -3.72
CA LEU A 74 3.23 -4.69 -3.52
C LEU A 74 2.03 -4.83 -4.48
N THR A 75 2.27 -5.22 -5.72
CA THR A 75 1.20 -5.52 -6.69
C THR A 75 0.34 -6.69 -6.21
N VAL A 76 0.97 -7.76 -5.70
CA VAL A 76 0.26 -8.91 -5.11
C VAL A 76 -0.57 -8.49 -3.91
N CYS A 77 -0.04 -7.66 -3.00
CA CYS A 77 -0.81 -7.14 -1.86
C CYS A 77 -2.02 -6.31 -2.33
N VAL A 78 -1.84 -5.42 -3.31
CA VAL A 78 -2.96 -4.63 -3.85
C VAL A 78 -4.01 -5.54 -4.50
N LEU A 79 -3.59 -6.55 -5.25
CA LEU A 79 -4.49 -7.51 -5.87
C LEU A 79 -5.23 -8.35 -4.84
N GLU A 80 -4.55 -8.81 -3.79
CA GLU A 80 -5.15 -9.51 -2.65
C GLU A 80 -6.24 -8.65 -2.03
N THR A 81 -5.93 -7.39 -1.70
CA THR A 81 -6.91 -6.49 -1.08
C THR A 81 -8.12 -6.24 -1.98
N ARG A 82 -7.93 -6.17 -3.30
CA ARG A 82 -9.04 -6.01 -4.26
C ARG A 82 -9.86 -7.27 -4.50
N THR A 83 -9.25 -8.44 -4.35
CA THR A 83 -9.91 -9.74 -4.57
C THR A 83 -10.46 -10.34 -3.27
N ARG A 84 -10.13 -9.74 -2.13
CA ARG A 84 -10.61 -10.17 -0.82
C ARG A 84 -12.13 -9.98 -0.73
N PHE A 85 -12.83 -11.08 -0.53
CA PHE A 85 -14.26 -11.07 -0.22
C PHE A 85 -14.49 -10.42 1.15
N ALA A 86 -15.64 -9.76 1.30
CA ALA A 86 -16.05 -9.19 2.58
C ALA A 86 -15.98 -10.28 3.67
N PRO A 87 -15.41 -10.00 4.85
CA PRO A 87 -15.41 -10.93 5.97
C PRO A 87 -16.86 -11.30 6.31
N THR A 88 -17.31 -12.49 5.88
CA THR A 88 -18.54 -13.07 6.37
C THR A 88 -18.25 -13.53 7.79
N VAL A 89 -18.52 -12.67 8.76
CA VAL A 89 -18.66 -13.11 10.14
C VAL A 89 -19.90 -13.99 10.15
N PRO A 90 -19.78 -15.34 10.27
CA PRO A 90 -20.97 -16.15 10.44
C PRO A 90 -21.69 -15.62 11.68
N PRO A 91 -23.03 -15.47 11.67
CA PRO A 91 -23.76 -15.05 12.85
C PRO A 91 -23.41 -16.04 13.97
N GLY A 92 -22.60 -15.59 14.90
CA GLY A 92 -22.16 -16.38 16.04
C GLY A 92 -23.31 -16.51 17.04
N PRO A 93 -23.17 -17.39 18.06
CA PRO A 93 -24.17 -17.52 19.12
C PRO A 93 -24.36 -16.24 19.95
N PHE A 94 -23.45 -15.27 19.82
CA PHE A 94 -23.42 -14.05 20.61
C PHE A 94 -23.90 -12.86 19.77
N PRO A 95 -24.80 -12.01 20.31
CA PRO A 95 -25.16 -10.76 19.68
C PRO A 95 -23.92 -9.89 19.45
N VAL A 96 -23.69 -9.48 18.21
CA VAL A 96 -22.63 -8.51 17.87
C VAL A 96 -23.27 -7.12 17.84
N GLU A 97 -22.95 -6.30 18.84
CA GLU A 97 -23.35 -4.89 18.83
C GLU A 97 -22.60 -4.19 17.68
N PRO A 98 -23.29 -3.50 16.76
CA PRO A 98 -22.63 -2.79 15.67
C PRO A 98 -21.66 -1.73 16.22
N LEU A 99 -20.41 -1.77 15.77
CA LEU A 99 -19.41 -0.77 16.15
C LEU A 99 -19.84 0.61 15.62
N PRO A 100 -19.85 1.68 16.45
CA PRO A 100 -20.29 3.00 16.02
C PRO A 100 -19.51 3.49 14.79
N GLY A 101 -20.21 3.75 13.68
CA GLY A 101 -19.63 4.22 12.42
C GLY A 101 -19.53 3.20 11.28
N ARG A 102 -19.96 1.94 11.48
CA ARG A 102 -20.06 0.96 10.39
C ARG A 102 -21.44 1.02 9.74
N LEU A 103 -21.56 1.78 8.65
CA LEU A 103 -22.70 1.73 7.72
C LEU A 103 -22.62 0.44 6.90
N GLU A 104 -22.94 -0.70 7.51
CA GLU A 104 -23.26 -1.93 6.79
C GLU A 104 -24.53 -2.48 7.41
N ASP A 105 -25.65 -2.27 6.70
CA ASP A 105 -26.96 -2.84 7.00
C ASP A 105 -26.85 -4.38 6.96
N PRO A 106 -26.94 -5.06 8.12
CA PRO A 106 -26.85 -6.52 8.19
C PRO A 106 -28.08 -7.23 7.58
N GLY A 107 -29.11 -6.49 7.14
CA GLY A 107 -30.42 -7.03 6.76
C GLY A 107 -30.54 -7.61 5.35
N GLY A 108 -29.49 -7.56 4.51
CA GLY A 108 -29.57 -7.96 3.11
C GLY A 108 -29.39 -9.46 2.81
N ALA A 109 -28.85 -10.25 3.75
CA ALA A 109 -28.61 -11.67 3.54
C ALA A 109 -29.87 -12.47 3.94
N LYS A 110 -30.74 -12.75 2.96
CA LYS A 110 -31.85 -13.69 3.15
C LYS A 110 -31.26 -15.06 3.61
N PRO A 111 -31.69 -15.61 4.76
CA PRO A 111 -31.26 -16.94 5.18
C PRO A 111 -31.60 -17.96 4.08
N PRO A 112 -30.72 -18.91 3.74
CA PRO A 112 -31.14 -20.06 2.95
C PRO A 112 -32.29 -20.75 3.69
N GLY A 113 -33.39 -20.98 2.97
CA GLY A 113 -34.61 -21.57 3.54
C GLY A 113 -34.32 -22.94 4.16
N PRO A 114 -35.14 -23.39 5.13
CA PRO A 114 -34.93 -24.68 5.80
C PRO A 114 -34.80 -25.80 4.76
N ALA A 115 -33.77 -26.62 4.89
CA ALA A 115 -33.66 -27.84 4.10
C ALA A 115 -34.90 -28.70 4.42
N GLY A 116 -35.73 -28.96 3.41
CA GLY A 116 -36.92 -29.79 3.55
C GLY A 116 -36.57 -31.18 4.10
N PRO A 117 -37.56 -31.89 4.68
CA PRO A 117 -37.34 -33.22 5.23
C PRO A 117 -36.66 -34.12 4.19
N ARG A 118 -35.53 -34.73 4.58
CA ARG A 118 -34.96 -35.80 3.77
C ARG A 118 -35.87 -37.01 3.98
N GLU A 119 -36.67 -37.30 2.97
CA GLU A 119 -37.44 -38.54 2.87
C GLU A 119 -36.46 -39.73 3.03
N PRO A 120 -36.80 -40.75 3.83
CA PRO A 120 -35.93 -41.89 4.12
C PRO A 120 -35.71 -42.84 2.94
#